data_AF-A0A2T4RXP6-F1
#
_entry.id   AF-A0A2T4RXP6-F1
#
_cell.length_a   1.000
_cell.length_b   1.000
_cell.length_c   1.000
_cell.angle_alpha   90.00
_cell.angle_beta   90.00
_cell.angle_gamma   90.00
#
_symmetry.space_group_name_H-M   'P 1'
#
loop_
_entity.id
_entity.type
_entity.pdbx_description
1 polymer ?
#
loop_
_entity_poly.entity_id
_entity_poly.type
_entity_poly.pdbx_seq_one_letter_code
_entity_poly.pdbx_strand_id
1 'polypeptide(L)'
;VLAVMGLSILNFFVITIVIATWFGVLLSLGVATLTFLAAPIFLLVKGMIDGFGEIIPLDIYVSFTCFGIGLMLFTVTYLAYKWSFVLFMKYLRWNIKVVKGSAQS
;
A
#
# COMPACT_ATOMS: atom_id res chain seq x y z
N VAL A 1 -4.07 33.67 21.20
CA VAL A 1 -4.61 33.51 19.82
C VAL A 1 -3.60 32.87 18.88
N LEU A 2 -2.39 33.42 18.73
CA LEU A 2 -1.28 32.83 17.93
C LEU A 2 -0.94 31.36 18.27
N ALA A 3 -0.84 31.01 19.56
CA ALA A 3 -0.55 29.64 19.98
C ALA A 3 -1.66 28.64 19.60
N VAL A 4 -2.92 29.07 19.63
CA VAL A 4 -4.09 28.24 19.26
C VAL A 4 -4.20 28.07 17.74
N MET A 5 -3.89 29.12 16.98
CA MET A 5 -3.80 29.05 15.51
C MET A 5 -2.63 28.18 15.04
N GLY A 6 -1.46 28.28 15.70
CA GLY A 6 -0.31 27.42 15.41
C GLY A 6 -0.57 25.95 15.69
N LEU A 7 -1.30 25.63 16.77
CA LEU A 7 -1.69 24.26 17.11
C LEU A 7 -2.62 23.63 16.04
N SER A 8 -3.56 24.41 15.50
CA SER A 8 -4.46 23.97 14.42
C SER A 8 -3.72 23.67 13.11
N ILE A 9 -2.81 24.55 12.70
CA ILE A 9 -1.99 24.39 11.49
C ILE A 9 -1.03 23.20 11.61
N LEU A 10 -0.40 23.04 12.77
CA LEU A 10 0.50 21.92 13.01
C LEU A 10 -0.25 20.59 13.00
N ASN A 11 -1.46 20.55 13.56
CA ASN A 11 -2.31 19.36 13.53
C ASN A 11 -2.74 18.99 12.10
N PHE A 12 -3.07 19.98 11.25
CA PHE A 12 -3.39 19.73 9.83
C PHE A 12 -2.21 19.12 9.06
N PHE A 13 -0.99 19.64 9.26
CA PHE A 13 0.21 19.09 8.65
C PHE A 13 0.51 17.67 9.12
N VAL A 14 0.45 17.41 10.43
CA VAL A 14 0.69 16.09 11.00
C VAL A 14 -0.31 15.06 10.46
N ILE A 15 -1.60 15.39 10.45
CA ILE A 15 -2.64 14.51 9.91
C ILE A 15 -2.41 14.24 8.41
N THR A 16 -2.06 15.26 7.63
CA THR A 16 -1.80 15.11 6.19
C THR A 16 -0.61 14.18 5.93
N ILE A 17 0.48 14.31 6.69
CA ILE A 17 1.65 13.43 6.57
C ILE A 17 1.29 11.99 6.92
N VAL A 18 0.51 11.77 7.99
CA VAL A 18 0.08 10.41 8.38
C VAL A 18 -0.79 9.77 7.29
N ILE A 19 -1.71 10.52 6.68
CA ILE A 19 -2.53 10.01 5.58
C ILE A 19 -1.69 9.75 4.32
N ALA A 20 -0.77 10.65 3.98
CA ALA A 20 0.09 10.51 2.80
C ALA A 20 1.02 9.29 2.92
N THR A 21 1.64 9.11 4.09
CA THR A 21 2.48 7.93 4.37
C THR A 21 1.67 6.64 4.34
N TRP A 22 0.47 6.62 4.91
CA TRP A 22 -0.44 5.46 4.84
C TRP A 22 -0.79 5.10 3.39
N PHE A 23 -1.10 6.09 2.56
CA PHE A 23 -1.40 5.87 1.15
C PHE A 23 -0.17 5.36 0.38
N GLY A 24 1.01 5.88 0.68
CA GLY A 24 2.28 5.40 0.12
C GLY A 24 2.55 3.93 0.45
N VAL A 25 2.28 3.50 1.69
CA VAL A 25 2.40 2.10 2.10
C VAL A 25 1.45 1.19 1.32
N LEU A 26 0.19 1.61 1.12
CA LEU A 26 -0.76 0.82 0.33
C LEU A 26 -0.32 0.68 -1.13
N LEU A 27 0.16 1.77 -1.73
CA LEU A 27 0.68 1.74 -3.10
C LEU A 27 1.90 0.83 -3.23
N SER A 28 2.86 0.91 -2.31
CA SER A 28 4.04 0.04 -2.36
C SER A 28 3.68 -1.43 -2.21
N LEU A 29 2.69 -1.75 -1.36
CA LEU A 29 2.15 -3.11 -1.20
C LEU A 29 1.49 -3.61 -2.50
N GLY A 30 0.74 -2.74 -3.19
CA GLY A 30 0.17 -3.02 -4.51
C GLY A 30 1.24 -3.31 -5.57
N VAL A 31 2.24 -2.43 -5.69
CA VAL A 31 3.34 -2.60 -6.65
C VAL A 31 4.14 -3.88 -6.35
N ALA A 32 4.49 -4.13 -5.08
CA ALA A 32 5.20 -5.34 -4.69
C ALA A 32 4.43 -6.60 -5.11
N THR A 33 3.12 -6.63 -4.83
CA THR A 33 2.26 -7.75 -5.21
C THR A 33 2.30 -8.02 -6.72
N LEU A 34 2.20 -6.96 -7.55
CA LEU A 34 2.29 -7.07 -9.01
C LEU A 34 3.65 -7.60 -9.47
N THR A 35 4.74 -7.14 -8.86
CA THR A 35 6.10 -7.59 -9.19
C THR A 35 6.28 -9.09 -8.87
N PHE A 36 5.79 -9.55 -7.71
CA PHE A 36 5.86 -10.97 -7.34
C PHE A 36 4.98 -11.85 -8.24
N LEU A 37 3.81 -11.37 -8.68
CA LEU A 37 2.99 -12.08 -9.66
C LEU A 37 3.62 -12.13 -11.06
N ALA A 38 4.44 -11.14 -11.40
CA ALA A 38 5.21 -11.09 -12.65
C ALA A 38 6.52 -11.91 -12.60
N ALA A 39 6.90 -12.51 -11.46
CA ALA A 39 8.07 -13.37 -11.32
C ALA A 39 8.26 -14.43 -12.44
N PRO A 40 7.22 -15.18 -12.88
CA PRO A 40 7.35 -16.13 -13.99
C PRO A 40 7.62 -15.43 -15.33
N ILE A 41 7.09 -14.23 -15.54
CA ILE A 41 7.32 -13.43 -16.75
C ILE A 41 8.79 -12.97 -16.78
N PHE A 42 9.33 -12.53 -15.64
CA PHE A 42 10.75 -12.15 -15.54
C PHE A 42 11.69 -13.32 -15.84
N LEU A 43 11.33 -14.55 -15.46
CA LEU A 43 12.12 -15.74 -15.80
C LEU A 43 12.11 -16.02 -17.31
N LEU A 44 10.95 -15.86 -17.97
CA LEU A 44 10.86 -15.98 -19.43
C LEU A 44 11.70 -14.91 -20.14
N VAL A 45 11.69 -13.67 -19.64
CA VAL A 45 12.52 -12.57 -20.18
C VAL A 45 14.00 -12.90 -20.02
N LYS A 46 14.44 -13.39 -18.85
CA LYS A 46 15.82 -13.84 -18.63
C LYS A 46 16.22 -14.93 -19.64
N GLY A 47 15.34 -15.90 -19.87
CA GLY A 47 15.56 -16.96 -20.87
C GLY A 47 15.69 -16.47 -22.32
N MET A 48 15.03 -15.36 -22.67
CA MET A 48 15.15 -14.75 -24.00
C MET A 48 16.43 -13.93 -24.18
N ILE A 49 16.94 -13.30 -23.12
CA ILE A 49 18.11 -12.41 -23.18
C ILE A 49 19.41 -13.21 -23.05
N ASP A 50 19.51 -14.04 -22.00
CA ASP A 50 20.75 -14.74 -21.62
C ASP A 50 20.81 -16.17 -22.20
N GLY A 51 19.66 -16.67 -22.68
CA GLY A 51 19.50 -18.01 -23.22
C GLY A 51 19.03 -19.03 -22.18
N PHE A 52 18.13 -19.93 -22.59
CA PHE A 52 17.54 -20.95 -21.71
C PHE A 52 18.55 -21.95 -21.11
N GLY A 53 19.79 -21.98 -21.62
CA GLY A 53 20.88 -22.81 -21.08
C GLY A 53 21.48 -22.28 -19.77
N GLU A 54 21.33 -20.99 -19.47
CA GLU A 54 21.77 -20.41 -18.20
C GLU A 54 20.73 -20.51 -17.08
N ILE A 55 19.51 -20.96 -17.39
CA ILE A 55 18.45 -21.13 -16.39
C ILE A 55 18.73 -22.39 -15.57
N ILE A 56 19.28 -22.19 -14.38
CA ILE A 56 19.51 -23.24 -13.41
C ILE A 56 18.15 -23.67 -12.84
N PRO A 57 17.93 -24.96 -12.48
CA PRO A 57 16.68 -25.41 -11.84
C PRO A 57 16.27 -24.57 -10.63
N LEU A 58 17.23 -24.01 -9.89
CA LEU A 58 17.01 -23.12 -8.76
C LEU A 58 16.24 -21.85 -9.16
N ASP A 59 16.51 -21.26 -10.32
CA ASP A 59 15.81 -20.06 -10.79
C ASP A 59 14.32 -20.33 -11.00
N ILE A 60 14.00 -21.53 -11.50
CA ILE A 60 12.62 -21.99 -11.72
C ILE A 60 11.90 -22.13 -10.37
N TYR A 61 12.53 -22.81 -9.40
CA TYR A 61 11.97 -22.95 -8.05
C TYR A 61 11.75 -21.61 -7.36
N VAL A 62 12.70 -20.69 -7.48
CA VAL A 62 12.60 -19.33 -6.90
C VAL A 62 11.46 -18.56 -7.56
N SER A 63 11.32 -18.62 -8.89
CA SER A 63 10.25 -17.92 -9.60
C SER A 63 8.85 -18.44 -9.20
N PHE A 64 8.67 -19.76 -9.12
CA PHE A 64 7.41 -20.35 -8.64
C PHE A 64 7.12 -20.02 -7.17
N THR A 65 8.15 -20.01 -6.31
CA THR A 65 7.99 -19.63 -4.90
C THR A 65 7.61 -18.17 -4.76
N CYS A 66 8.28 -17.27 -5.49
CA CYS A 66 7.94 -15.84 -5.54
C CYS A 66 6.52 -15.61 -6.06
N PHE A 67 6.08 -16.38 -7.05
CA PHE A 67 4.71 -16.33 -7.54
C PHE A 67 3.69 -16.77 -6.47
N GLY A 68 3.98 -17.86 -5.75
CA GLY A 68 3.17 -18.33 -4.63
C GLY A 68 3.06 -17.31 -3.49
N ILE A 69 4.18 -16.68 -3.12
CA ILE A 69 4.22 -15.59 -2.15
C ILE A 69 3.43 -14.38 -2.67
N GLY A 70 3.54 -14.07 -3.96
CA GLY A 70 2.78 -13.02 -4.64
C GLY A 70 1.27 -13.23 -4.54
N LEU A 71 0.78 -14.46 -4.69
CA LEU A 71 -0.64 -14.80 -4.51
C LEU A 71 -1.09 -14.60 -3.06
N MET A 72 -0.28 -15.01 -2.08
CA MET A 72 -0.58 -14.75 -0.67
C MET A 72 -0.64 -13.25 -0.38
N LEU A 73 0.36 -12.50 -0.86
CA LEU A 73 0.43 -11.04 -0.77
C LEU A 73 -0.81 -10.41 -1.40
N PHE A 74 -1.28 -10.89 -2.54
CA PHE A 74 -2.48 -10.36 -3.20
C PHE A 74 -3.71 -10.39 -2.29
N THR A 75 -3.95 -11.50 -1.59
CA THR A 75 -5.02 -11.59 -0.58
C THR A 75 -4.84 -10.59 0.56
N VAL A 76 -3.60 -10.43 1.06
CA VAL A 76 -3.27 -9.50 2.14
C VAL A 76 -3.49 -8.06 1.70
N THR A 77 -3.03 -7.71 0.50
CA THR A 77 -3.18 -6.39 -0.12
C THR A 77 -4.66 -6.05 -0.29
N TYR A 78 -5.45 -6.98 -0.83
CA TYR A 78 -6.90 -6.79 -0.99
C TYR A 78 -7.58 -6.51 0.36
N LEU A 79 -7.23 -7.28 1.40
CA LEU A 79 -7.74 -7.06 2.74
C LEU A 79 -7.31 -5.69 3.28
N ALA A 80 -6.03 -5.32 3.14
CA ALA A 80 -5.48 -4.04 3.59
C ALA A 80 -6.18 -2.84 2.94
N TYR A 81 -6.50 -2.91 1.65
CA TYR A 81 -7.29 -1.88 0.96
C TYR A 81 -8.71 -1.77 1.53
N LYS A 82 -9.39 -2.92 1.75
CA LYS A 82 -10.74 -2.94 2.32
C LYS A 82 -10.77 -2.31 3.72
N TRP A 83 -9.84 -2.69 4.58
CA TRP A 83 -9.73 -2.13 5.93
C TRP A 83 -9.39 -0.64 5.91
N SER A 84 -8.47 -0.23 5.03
CA SER A 84 -8.10 1.19 4.88
C SER A 84 -9.30 2.05 4.48
N PHE A 85 -10.15 1.57 3.58
CA PHE A 85 -11.38 2.27 3.21
C PHE A 85 -12.35 2.44 4.39
N VAL A 86 -12.51 1.39 5.21
CA VAL A 86 -13.35 1.45 6.42
C VAL A 86 -12.79 2.46 7.43
N LEU A 87 -11.48 2.47 7.66
CA LEU A 87 -10.82 3.44 8.54
C LEU A 87 -11.00 4.87 8.03
N PHE A 88 -10.81 5.09 6.72
CA PHE A 88 -11.00 6.39 6.10
C PHE A 88 -12.45 6.91 6.24
N MET A 89 -13.44 6.04 5.99
CA MET A 89 -14.85 6.38 6.18
C MET A 89 -15.23 6.66 7.63
N LYS A 90 -14.60 5.97 8.59
CA LYS A 90 -14.78 6.23 10.02
C LYS A 90 -14.17 7.58 10.41
N TYR A 91 -12.99 7.89 9.88
CA TYR A 91 -12.32 9.17 10.09
C TYR A 91 -13.14 10.34 9.53
N LEU A 92 -13.61 10.25 8.28
CA LEU A 92 -14.47 11.28 7.67
C LEU A 92 -15.75 11.51 8.48
N ARG A 93 -16.43 10.44 8.92
CA ARG A 93 -17.62 10.57 9.76
C ARG A 93 -17.33 11.22 11.10
N TRP A 94 -16.20 10.90 11.72
CA TRP A 94 -15.77 11.56 12.96
C TRP A 94 -15.48 13.04 12.72
N ASN A 95 -14.75 13.38 11.66
CA ASN A 95 -14.43 14.77 11.32
C ASN A 95 -15.69 15.62 11.09
N ILE A 96 -16.66 15.11 10.32
CA ILE A 96 -17.96 15.80 10.10
C ILE A 96 -18.72 15.98 11.42
N LYS A 97 -18.71 14.98 12.31
CA LYS A 97 -19.38 15.08 13.62
C LYS A 97 -18.72 16.12 14.52
N VAL A 98 -17.39 16.20 14.53
CA VAL A 98 -16.65 17.22 15.31
C VAL A 98 -16.95 18.62 14.78
N VAL A 99 -16.94 18.81 13.45
CA VAL A 99 -17.25 20.12 12.84
C VAL A 99 -18.71 20.53 13.11
N LYS A 100 -19.67 19.60 12.99
CA LYS A 100 -21.09 19.90 13.30
C LYS A 100 -21.35 20.12 14.79
N GLY A 101 -20.69 19.37 15.67
CA GLY A 101 -20.76 19.58 17.13
C GLY A 101 -20.14 20.90 17.57
N SER A 102 -19.11 21.37 16.85
CA SER A 102 -18.50 22.69 17.07
C SER A 102 -19.37 23.85 16.57
N ALA A 103 -20.33 23.63 15.69
CA ALA A 103 -21.20 24.69 15.15
C ALA A 103 -22.46 24.95 16.01
N GLN A 104 -22.74 24.09 17.00
CA GLN A 104 -23.86 24.24 17.94
C GLN A 104 -23.44 24.72 19.34
N SER A 105 -22.14 25.02 19.55
CA SER A 105 -21.61 25.58 20.80
C SER A 105 -21.30 27.06 20.67
#